data_AF-A0A257KTK3-F1
#
_entry.id   AF-A0A257KTK3-F1
#
_cell.length_a   1.000
_cell.length_b   1.000
_cell.length_c   1.000
_cell.angle_alpha   90.00
_cell.angle_beta   90.00
_cell.angle_gamma   90.00
#
_symmetry.space_group_name_H-M   'P 1'
#
loop_
_entity.id
_entity.type
_entity.pdbx_description
1 polymer ?
#
loop_
_entity_poly.entity_id
_entity_poly.type
_entity_poly.pdbx_seq_one_letter_code
_entity_poly.pdbx_strand_id
1 'polypeptide(L)'
;MAIWGIKRRVAAFWAGHTLAVLLIGAAPSYANVHQHPHNEVSAPAGVSLLANQYVAFAPLVTKQPFAQEPFRAELGPSDSASLNVKWSSVKRALHRDHSVLQHCRADASACPAAARAFLAIIERAESHNGRSRVAEVNRSINLSIRAASDKEQYGVPDFWAAPLLTFTSRAGDCEDLAIAKYAALRELGYAGSARPVKTRSPSRE
;
A
#
# COMPACT_ATOMS: atom_id res chain seq x y z
N MET A 1 19.33 -63.37 6.59
CA MET A 1 19.90 -63.24 7.96
C MET A 1 19.61 -61.83 8.47
N ALA A 2 18.84 -61.75 9.57
CA ALA A 2 18.64 -60.66 10.57
C ALA A 2 18.92 -59.19 10.14
N ILE A 3 18.01 -58.21 10.10
CA ILE A 3 16.97 -57.71 11.05
C ILE A 3 17.48 -57.44 12.47
N TRP A 4 17.13 -56.24 13.01
CA TRP A 4 17.22 -55.76 14.40
C TRP A 4 18.58 -55.17 14.81
N GLY A 5 18.71 -54.05 15.53
CA GLY A 5 17.84 -53.17 16.30
C GLY A 5 18.80 -52.25 17.08
N ILE A 6 18.49 -50.98 17.31
CA ILE A 6 18.22 -50.48 18.67
C ILE A 6 17.49 -49.14 18.52
N LYS A 7 16.19 -49.19 18.76
CA LYS A 7 15.39 -48.09 19.32
C LYS A 7 15.17 -48.42 20.80
N ARG A 8 14.77 -47.38 21.56
CA ARG A 8 14.16 -47.37 22.91
C ARG A 8 15.22 -47.27 24.04
N ARG A 9 15.05 -46.58 25.18
CA ARG A 9 13.91 -46.06 25.99
C ARG A 9 14.43 -44.79 26.74
N VAL A 10 13.64 -43.83 27.23
CA VAL A 10 12.76 -43.91 28.41
C VAL A 10 11.65 -42.86 28.31
N ALA A 11 10.47 -43.27 28.76
CA ALA A 11 9.23 -42.52 28.80
C ALA A 11 8.95 -41.94 30.21
N ALA A 12 8.03 -40.98 30.23
CA ALA A 12 7.06 -40.66 31.29
C ALA A 12 7.52 -39.85 32.51
N PHE A 13 6.96 -38.64 32.63
CA PHE A 13 6.44 -38.11 33.90
C PHE A 13 5.10 -37.38 33.66
N TRP A 14 4.03 -38.01 34.15
CA TRP A 14 2.75 -37.56 34.71
C TRP A 14 2.46 -36.04 34.77
N ALA A 15 1.34 -35.52 34.26
CA ALA A 15 -0.08 -35.60 34.68
C ALA A 15 -0.51 -34.47 35.65
N GLY A 16 -1.66 -33.84 35.34
CA GLY A 16 -2.42 -32.90 36.18
C GLY A 16 -1.94 -31.45 36.06
N HIS A 17 -2.73 -30.45 35.64
CA HIS A 17 -4.01 -30.11 36.24
C HIS A 17 -4.91 -29.38 35.23
N THR A 18 -6.11 -29.90 35.04
CA THR A 18 -7.31 -29.16 34.66
C THR A 18 -7.81 -28.37 35.86
N LEU A 19 -7.97 -27.05 35.73
CA LEU A 19 -8.90 -26.29 36.55
C LEU A 19 -9.41 -25.08 35.77
N ALA A 20 -10.70 -25.14 35.48
CA ALA A 20 -11.51 -24.04 34.99
C ALA A 20 -11.74 -23.03 36.12
N VAL A 21 -11.67 -21.73 35.83
CA VAL A 21 -12.44 -20.72 36.55
C VAL A 21 -13.07 -19.78 35.52
N LEU A 22 -14.39 -19.71 35.64
CA LEU A 22 -15.36 -18.99 34.85
C LEU A 22 -15.67 -17.65 35.55
N LEU A 23 -15.97 -16.62 34.76
CA LEU A 23 -16.77 -15.40 35.06
C LEU A 23 -16.28 -14.40 36.13
N ILE A 24 -15.78 -13.25 35.66
CA ILE A 24 -16.26 -11.87 35.93
C ILE A 24 -15.80 -11.05 34.68
N GLY A 25 -16.59 -10.38 33.85
CA GLY A 25 -17.83 -9.63 34.09
C GLY A 25 -17.53 -8.13 34.15
N ALA A 26 -17.19 -7.48 33.01
CA ALA A 26 -17.41 -6.04 32.75
C ALA A 26 -16.84 -5.64 31.37
N ALA A 27 -17.71 -5.45 30.39
CA ALA A 27 -17.41 -4.64 29.22
C ALA A 27 -17.67 -3.16 29.58
N PRO A 28 -16.74 -2.22 29.34
CA PRO A 28 -17.09 -0.81 29.36
C PRO A 28 -17.84 -0.49 28.07
N SER A 29 -19.12 -0.19 28.22
CA SER A 29 -19.92 0.55 27.26
C SER A 29 -19.26 1.91 27.00
N TYR A 30 -18.80 2.16 25.77
CA TYR A 30 -18.58 3.53 25.30
C TYR A 30 -19.70 3.86 24.32
N ALA A 31 -20.72 4.51 24.85
CA ALA A 31 -21.76 5.18 24.09
C ALA A 31 -21.40 6.67 23.91
N ASN A 32 -21.81 7.20 22.76
CA ASN A 32 -21.91 8.60 22.32
C ASN A 32 -20.61 9.31 21.94
N VAL A 33 -20.40 9.62 20.66
CA VAL A 33 -21.04 10.69 19.87
C VAL A 33 -20.73 12.06 20.48
N HIS A 34 -19.67 12.68 19.96
CA HIS A 34 -19.57 14.12 19.89
C HIS A 34 -19.73 14.52 18.43
N GLN A 35 -20.95 14.95 18.10
CA GLN A 35 -21.22 15.79 16.93
C GLN A 35 -20.45 17.10 17.11
N HIS A 36 -19.59 17.43 16.14
CA HIS A 36 -19.11 18.79 16.00
C HIS A 36 -20.27 19.68 15.53
N PRO A 37 -20.49 20.84 16.16
CA PRO A 37 -21.55 21.75 15.76
C PRO A 37 -21.26 22.35 14.39
N HIS A 38 -22.29 22.34 13.54
CA HIS A 38 -22.36 23.16 12.34
C HIS A 38 -22.30 24.64 12.75
N ASN A 39 -21.26 25.36 12.33
CA ASN A 39 -21.32 26.81 12.33
C ASN A 39 -22.18 27.24 11.14
N GLU A 40 -23.47 27.47 11.41
CA GLU A 40 -24.32 28.28 10.54
C GLU A 40 -23.86 29.74 10.64
N VAL A 41 -23.32 30.29 9.55
CA VAL A 41 -23.14 31.73 9.43
C VAL A 41 -24.48 32.31 9.01
N SER A 42 -25.22 32.87 9.97
CA SER A 42 -26.38 33.71 9.70
C SER A 42 -25.93 34.99 8.99
N ALA A 43 -26.43 35.22 7.77
CA ALA A 43 -26.28 36.50 7.08
C ALA A 43 -27.35 37.48 7.58
N PRO A 44 -27.01 38.71 8.02
CA PRO A 44 -28.02 39.71 8.29
C PRO A 44 -28.54 40.30 6.97
N ALA A 45 -29.86 40.41 6.90
CA ALA A 45 -30.58 41.05 5.83
C ALA A 45 -30.30 42.57 5.79
N GLY A 46 -30.15 43.09 4.58
CA GLY A 46 -30.42 44.49 4.26
C GLY A 46 -29.24 45.46 4.32
N VAL A 47 -28.56 45.65 3.20
CA VAL A 47 -28.08 46.99 2.80
C VAL A 47 -28.22 47.13 1.28
N SER A 48 -28.92 48.19 0.87
CA SER A 48 -29.25 48.57 -0.50
C SER A 48 -28.05 48.69 -1.44
N LEU A 49 -28.25 48.31 -2.70
CA LEU A 49 -27.39 48.68 -3.82
C LEU A 49 -27.36 50.19 -3.98
N LEU A 50 -26.17 50.79 -3.82
CA LEU A 50 -25.81 52.02 -4.51
C LEU A 50 -24.46 51.86 -5.20
N ALA A 51 -24.47 52.38 -6.42
CA ALA A 51 -23.48 52.28 -7.47
C ALA A 51 -22.02 52.55 -7.07
N ASN A 52 -21.15 51.78 -7.72
CA ASN A 52 -19.88 52.23 -8.28
C ASN A 52 -18.78 52.66 -7.30
N GLN A 53 -18.19 51.68 -6.64
CA GLN A 53 -16.75 51.70 -6.41
C GLN A 53 -16.18 50.41 -6.96
N TYR A 54 -15.45 50.52 -8.07
CA TYR A 54 -14.54 49.48 -8.54
C TYR A 54 -13.54 49.23 -7.42
N VAL A 55 -13.81 48.24 -6.58
CA VAL A 55 -12.77 47.63 -5.75
C VAL A 55 -11.86 46.93 -6.75
N ALA A 56 -10.73 47.56 -7.04
CA ALA A 56 -9.66 46.91 -7.77
C ALA A 56 -9.32 45.62 -7.00
N PHE A 57 -9.68 44.47 -7.58
CA PHE A 57 -9.09 43.20 -7.20
C PHE A 57 -7.61 43.29 -7.57
N ALA A 58 -6.81 43.90 -6.68
CA ALA A 58 -5.39 43.64 -6.68
C ALA A 58 -5.26 42.12 -6.58
N PRO A 59 -4.53 41.46 -7.49
CA PRO A 59 -4.33 40.05 -7.34
C PRO A 59 -3.52 39.92 -6.05
N LEU A 60 -4.13 39.29 -5.03
CA LEU A 60 -3.36 38.70 -3.95
C LEU A 60 -2.59 37.54 -4.58
N VAL A 61 -1.58 37.85 -5.39
CA VAL A 61 -0.43 36.99 -5.56
C VAL A 61 0.33 37.12 -4.25
N THR A 62 -0.22 36.51 -3.20
CA THR A 62 0.63 36.00 -2.15
C THR A 62 1.60 35.10 -2.89
N LYS A 63 2.87 35.50 -2.99
CA LYS A 63 3.95 34.56 -3.23
C LYS A 63 3.84 33.55 -2.11
N GLN A 64 3.05 32.50 -2.34
CA GLN A 64 3.07 31.32 -1.53
C GLN A 64 4.54 30.93 -1.55
N PRO A 65 5.26 30.95 -0.41
CA PRO A 65 6.61 30.41 -0.40
C PRO A 65 6.45 29.03 -1.02
N PHE A 66 7.14 28.78 -2.14
CA PHE A 66 7.06 27.52 -2.87
C PHE A 66 6.96 26.41 -1.83
N ALA A 67 5.75 25.87 -1.64
CA ALA A 67 5.59 24.73 -0.76
C ALA A 67 6.61 23.74 -1.30
N GLN A 68 7.54 23.28 -0.44
CA GLN A 68 8.57 22.36 -0.90
C GLN A 68 7.84 21.27 -1.67
N GLU A 69 8.08 21.23 -2.99
CA GLU A 69 7.39 20.32 -3.88
C GLU A 69 7.48 18.93 -3.23
N PRO A 70 6.41 18.12 -3.21
CA PRO A 70 6.39 16.84 -2.49
C PRO A 70 7.49 15.86 -2.93
N PHE A 71 8.21 16.17 -4.02
CA PHE A 71 9.32 15.41 -4.59
C PHE A 71 10.65 16.19 -4.62
N ARG A 72 10.74 17.38 -4.01
CA ARG A 72 11.97 18.18 -3.86
C ARG A 72 12.46 18.19 -2.42
N ALA A 73 12.40 17.03 -1.75
CA ALA A 73 13.27 16.80 -0.62
C ALA A 73 14.65 16.46 -1.17
N GLU A 74 15.68 17.14 -0.67
CA GLU A 74 17.07 16.77 -0.94
C GLU A 74 17.26 15.34 -0.42
N LEU A 75 17.60 14.41 -1.32
CA LEU A 75 17.93 13.05 -0.91
C LEU A 75 19.10 13.18 0.07
N GLY A 76 18.86 12.82 1.34
CA GLY A 76 19.92 12.79 2.34
C GLY A 76 21.11 11.95 1.83
N PRO A 77 22.31 12.14 2.39
CA PRO A 77 23.50 11.43 1.93
C PRO A 77 23.23 9.93 1.94
N SER A 78 23.12 9.35 0.75
CA SER A 78 23.00 7.91 0.54
C SER A 78 24.24 7.46 -0.21
N ASP A 79 24.95 6.48 0.35
CA ASP A 79 26.02 5.83 -0.38
C ASP A 79 25.41 5.04 -1.54
N SER A 80 25.75 5.45 -2.77
CA SER A 80 25.29 4.79 -4.00
C SER A 80 25.57 3.27 -4.01
N ALA A 81 26.63 2.81 -3.35
CA ALA A 81 26.92 1.39 -3.21
C ALA A 81 25.86 0.67 -2.35
N SER A 82 25.44 1.29 -1.25
CA SER A 82 24.37 0.77 -0.38
C SER A 82 23.02 0.68 -1.12
N LEU A 83 22.65 1.72 -1.87
CA LEU A 83 21.43 1.70 -2.70
C LEU A 83 21.46 0.60 -3.76
N ASN A 84 22.60 0.36 -4.40
CA ASN A 84 22.75 -0.71 -5.39
C ASN A 84 22.55 -2.11 -4.77
N VAL A 85 23.02 -2.32 -3.54
CA VAL A 85 22.82 -3.59 -2.81
C VAL A 85 21.33 -3.78 -2.47
N LYS A 86 20.68 -2.73 -1.95
CA LYS A 86 19.23 -2.76 -1.65
C LYS A 86 18.41 -3.05 -2.89
N TRP A 87 18.64 -2.28 -3.96
CA TRP A 87 17.92 -2.48 -5.22
C TRP A 87 18.16 -3.85 -5.84
N SER A 88 19.39 -4.38 -5.73
CA SER A 88 19.69 -5.75 -6.19
C SER A 88 18.89 -6.81 -5.43
N SER A 89 18.67 -6.60 -4.14
CA SER A 89 17.82 -7.46 -3.31
C SER A 89 16.35 -7.35 -3.71
N VAL A 90 15.85 -6.14 -3.94
CA VAL A 90 14.49 -5.90 -4.46
C VAL A 90 14.29 -6.56 -5.81
N LYS A 91 15.22 -6.45 -6.77
CA LYS A 91 15.10 -7.13 -8.07
C LYS A 91 14.91 -8.64 -7.95
N ARG A 92 15.65 -9.29 -7.05
CA ARG A 92 15.48 -10.74 -6.80
C ARG A 92 14.11 -11.05 -6.20
N ALA A 93 13.64 -10.20 -5.28
CA ALA A 93 12.31 -10.36 -4.69
C ALA A 93 11.19 -10.12 -5.72
N LEU A 94 11.30 -9.10 -6.57
CA LEU A 94 10.38 -8.85 -7.68
C LEU A 94 10.30 -10.02 -8.66
N HIS A 95 11.42 -10.72 -8.92
CA HIS A 95 11.39 -11.92 -9.75
C HIS A 95 10.58 -13.06 -9.10
N ARG A 96 10.72 -13.26 -7.79
CA ARG A 96 9.91 -14.24 -7.05
C ARG A 96 8.44 -13.86 -7.02
N ASP A 97 8.13 -12.60 -6.75
CA ASP A 97 6.76 -12.08 -6.76
C ASP A 97 6.14 -12.29 -8.15
N HIS A 98 6.88 -11.97 -9.23
CA HIS A 98 6.42 -12.25 -10.59
C HIS A 98 6.07 -13.72 -10.79
N SER A 99 6.92 -14.65 -10.35
CA SER A 99 6.62 -16.08 -10.43
C SER A 99 5.33 -16.43 -9.67
N VAL A 100 5.11 -15.91 -8.46
CA VAL A 100 3.86 -16.13 -7.71
C VAL A 100 2.65 -15.59 -8.48
N LEU A 101 2.75 -14.39 -9.04
CA LEU A 101 1.68 -13.79 -9.84
C LEU A 101 1.35 -14.61 -11.10
N GLN A 102 2.37 -15.17 -11.77
CA GLN A 102 2.14 -16.06 -12.93
C GLN A 102 1.40 -17.33 -12.53
N HIS A 103 1.79 -17.98 -11.43
CA HIS A 103 1.09 -19.17 -10.93
C HIS A 103 -0.36 -18.83 -10.57
N CYS A 104 -0.59 -17.72 -9.86
CA CYS A 104 -1.94 -17.27 -9.51
C CYS A 104 -2.85 -17.01 -10.72
N ARG A 105 -2.27 -16.54 -11.84
CA ARG A 105 -3.04 -16.33 -13.09
C ARG A 105 -3.37 -17.65 -13.80
N ALA A 106 -2.51 -18.65 -13.67
CA ALA A 106 -2.73 -19.97 -14.25
C ALA A 106 -3.68 -20.83 -13.41
N ASP A 107 -3.56 -20.76 -12.09
CA ASP A 107 -4.39 -21.46 -11.12
C ASP A 107 -4.66 -20.57 -9.90
N ALA A 108 -5.92 -20.18 -9.74
CA ALA A 108 -6.36 -19.31 -8.65
C ALA A 108 -6.59 -20.07 -7.33
N SER A 109 -6.64 -21.41 -7.34
CA SER A 109 -7.11 -22.23 -6.21
C SER A 109 -6.27 -22.07 -4.94
N ALA A 110 -4.98 -21.80 -5.08
CA ALA A 110 -4.04 -21.60 -3.97
C ALA A 110 -3.40 -20.19 -3.93
N CYS A 111 -3.99 -19.19 -4.57
CA CYS A 111 -3.36 -17.87 -4.67
C CYS A 111 -3.36 -17.10 -3.32
N PRO A 112 -2.18 -16.68 -2.80
CA PRO A 112 -2.10 -15.92 -1.55
C PRO A 112 -2.95 -14.64 -1.56
N ALA A 113 -3.49 -14.26 -0.40
CA ALA A 113 -4.35 -13.08 -0.29
C ALA A 113 -3.68 -11.79 -0.78
N ALA A 114 -2.39 -11.60 -0.46
CA ALA A 114 -1.59 -10.48 -0.94
C ALA A 114 -1.49 -10.47 -2.48
N ALA A 115 -1.25 -11.61 -3.10
CA ALA A 115 -1.17 -11.75 -4.55
C ALA A 115 -2.51 -11.47 -5.23
N ARG A 116 -3.62 -11.98 -4.68
CA ARG A 116 -4.97 -11.66 -5.18
C ARG A 116 -5.27 -10.17 -5.10
N ALA A 117 -4.96 -9.53 -3.97
CA ALA A 117 -5.18 -8.10 -3.79
C ALA A 117 -4.35 -7.26 -4.78
N PHE A 118 -3.10 -7.65 -5.01
CA PHE A 118 -2.22 -6.98 -5.96
C PHE A 118 -2.67 -7.19 -7.42
N LEU A 119 -3.05 -8.42 -7.80
CA LEU A 119 -3.60 -8.71 -9.13
C LEU A 119 -4.88 -7.92 -9.41
N ALA A 120 -5.78 -7.80 -8.43
CA ALA A 120 -7.01 -7.02 -8.59
C ALA A 120 -6.74 -5.53 -8.92
N ILE A 121 -5.64 -4.96 -8.42
CA ILE A 121 -5.22 -3.60 -8.78
C ILE A 121 -4.74 -3.55 -10.24
N ILE A 122 -3.91 -4.51 -10.63
CA ILE A 122 -3.39 -4.62 -12.00
C ILE A 122 -4.55 -4.75 -13.00
N GLU A 123 -5.50 -5.63 -12.72
CA GLU A 123 -6.69 -5.86 -13.55
C GLU A 123 -7.56 -4.61 -13.70
N ARG A 124 -7.79 -3.85 -12.60
CA ARG A 124 -8.49 -2.56 -12.70
C ARG A 124 -7.74 -1.59 -13.59
N ALA A 125 -6.42 -1.48 -13.43
CA ALA A 125 -5.58 -0.60 -14.23
C ALA A 125 -5.54 -1.00 -15.73
N GLU A 126 -5.68 -2.30 -16.07
CA GLU A 126 -5.75 -2.76 -17.47
C GLU A 126 -6.92 -2.14 -18.25
N SER A 127 -8.02 -1.80 -17.57
CA SER A 127 -9.19 -1.14 -18.18
C SER A 127 -8.94 0.33 -18.61
N HIS A 128 -7.82 0.91 -18.15
CA HIS A 128 -7.41 2.29 -18.46
C HIS A 128 -6.25 2.30 -19.46
N ASN A 129 -5.88 3.49 -19.96
CA ASN A 129 -4.82 3.67 -20.96
C ASN A 129 -3.95 4.92 -20.67
N GLY A 130 -2.75 4.97 -21.25
CA GLY A 130 -1.85 6.13 -21.11
C GLY A 130 -1.63 6.56 -19.65
N ARG A 131 -1.91 7.83 -19.35
CA ARG A 131 -1.76 8.40 -18.00
C ARG A 131 -2.83 7.94 -17.01
N SER A 132 -4.05 7.63 -17.47
CA SER A 132 -5.13 7.19 -16.57
C SER A 132 -4.82 5.84 -15.94
N ARG A 133 -4.15 4.94 -16.67
CA ARG A 133 -3.66 3.67 -16.14
C ARG A 133 -2.62 3.86 -15.02
N VAL A 134 -1.67 4.77 -15.22
CA VAL A 134 -0.67 5.09 -14.19
C VAL A 134 -1.33 5.70 -12.96
N ALA A 135 -2.32 6.58 -13.16
CA ALA A 135 -3.08 7.18 -12.09
C ALA A 135 -3.88 6.13 -11.29
N GLU A 136 -4.50 5.15 -11.96
CA GLU A 136 -5.22 4.06 -11.30
C GLU A 136 -4.27 3.20 -10.45
N VAL A 137 -3.10 2.80 -10.96
CA VAL A 137 -2.10 2.08 -10.17
C VAL A 137 -1.69 2.88 -8.93
N ASN A 138 -1.35 4.16 -9.11
CA ASN A 138 -0.92 5.00 -8.01
C ASN A 138 -2.00 5.14 -6.93
N ARG A 139 -3.24 5.43 -7.34
CA ARG A 139 -4.37 5.61 -6.41
C ARG A 139 -4.71 4.31 -5.70
N SER A 140 -4.86 3.21 -6.43
CA SER A 140 -5.24 1.91 -5.87
C SER A 140 -4.21 1.40 -4.86
N ILE A 141 -2.90 1.59 -5.11
CA ILE A 141 -1.85 1.19 -4.16
C ILE A 141 -1.86 2.09 -2.92
N ASN A 142 -1.93 3.41 -3.09
CA ASN A 142 -1.99 4.36 -1.97
C ASN A 142 -3.18 4.09 -1.03
N LEU A 143 -4.31 3.64 -1.57
CA LEU A 143 -5.49 3.29 -0.76
C LEU A 143 -5.42 1.90 -0.13
N SER A 144 -4.53 1.04 -0.62
CA SER A 144 -4.41 -0.35 -0.14
C SER A 144 -3.43 -0.51 1.02
N ILE A 145 -2.49 0.43 1.16
CA ILE A 145 -1.34 0.36 2.07
C ILE A 145 -1.38 1.56 3.03
N ARG A 146 -1.33 1.29 4.34
CA ARG A 146 -1.21 2.32 5.37
C ARG A 146 0.25 2.76 5.52
N ALA A 147 0.50 4.04 5.72
CA ALA A 147 1.83 4.53 6.06
C ALA A 147 2.33 3.90 7.37
N ALA A 148 3.54 3.36 7.36
CA ALA A 148 4.25 2.88 8.55
C ALA A 148 5.76 2.87 8.28
N SER A 149 6.57 3.23 9.28
CA SER A 149 8.02 3.18 9.15
C SER A 149 8.56 1.75 9.24
N ASP A 150 9.74 1.52 8.66
CA ASP A 150 10.45 0.25 8.81
C ASP A 150 10.78 -0.10 10.25
N LYS A 151 11.01 0.92 11.10
CA LYS A 151 11.29 0.69 12.50
C LYS A 151 10.09 0.06 13.22
N GLU A 152 8.88 0.52 12.89
CA GLU A 152 7.63 -0.02 13.43
C GLU A 152 7.30 -1.41 12.86
N GLN A 153 7.57 -1.63 11.58
CA GLN A 153 7.20 -2.88 10.90
C GLN A 153 8.21 -4.02 11.11
N TYR A 154 9.50 -3.71 10.95
CA TYR A 154 10.57 -4.70 10.84
C TYR A 154 11.63 -4.54 11.93
N GLY A 155 11.56 -3.49 12.75
CA GLY A 155 12.52 -3.22 13.82
C GLY A 155 13.88 -2.71 13.33
N VAL A 156 14.07 -2.56 12.02
CA VAL A 156 15.30 -2.10 11.37
C VAL A 156 15.12 -0.68 10.81
N PRO A 157 16.22 0.07 10.57
CA PRO A 157 16.10 1.47 10.15
C PRO A 157 15.58 1.67 8.72
N ASP A 158 15.84 0.73 7.81
CA ASP A 158 15.52 0.87 6.38
C ASP A 158 15.53 -0.54 5.73
N PHE A 159 14.38 -0.97 5.22
CA PHE A 159 14.08 -2.28 4.66
C PHE A 159 13.15 -2.14 3.44
N TRP A 160 13.67 -2.48 2.27
CA TRP A 160 12.89 -2.37 1.03
C TRP A 160 12.07 -3.63 0.79
N ALA A 161 10.76 -3.57 1.06
CA ALA A 161 9.85 -4.68 0.86
C ALA A 161 9.45 -4.85 -0.61
N ALA A 162 9.25 -6.10 -1.01
CA ALA A 162 8.66 -6.43 -2.31
C ALA A 162 7.12 -6.34 -2.24
N PRO A 163 6.44 -6.16 -3.38
CA PRO A 163 5.00 -5.91 -3.42
C PRO A 163 4.17 -6.92 -2.60
N LEU A 164 4.45 -8.22 -2.71
CA LEU A 164 3.65 -9.22 -1.98
C LEU A 164 3.87 -9.17 -0.47
N LEU A 165 5.06 -8.76 -0.02
CA LEU A 165 5.33 -8.53 1.41
C LEU A 165 4.59 -7.29 1.92
N THR A 166 4.68 -6.17 1.20
CA THR A 166 3.93 -4.93 1.50
C THR A 166 2.42 -5.19 1.55
N PHE A 167 1.88 -6.00 0.64
CA PHE A 167 0.46 -6.37 0.63
C PHE A 167 0.08 -7.40 1.72
N THR A 168 1.05 -8.12 2.28
CA THR A 168 0.82 -9.01 3.42
C THR A 168 0.65 -8.21 4.71
N SER A 169 1.50 -7.21 4.96
CA SER A 169 1.38 -6.32 6.13
C SER A 169 0.31 -5.24 5.95
N ARG A 170 -0.01 -4.90 4.69
CA ARG A 170 -0.82 -3.72 4.30
C ARG A 170 -0.27 -2.42 4.87
N ALA A 171 1.04 -2.37 5.06
CA ALA A 171 1.76 -1.23 5.58
C ALA A 171 3.11 -1.06 4.86
N GLY A 172 3.58 0.17 4.76
CA GLY A 172 4.80 0.52 4.04
C GLY A 172 5.07 2.02 4.10
N ASP A 173 6.31 2.41 3.89
CA ASP A 173 6.73 3.80 3.69
C ASP A 173 6.99 4.07 2.19
N CYS A 174 7.76 5.11 1.87
CA CYS A 174 7.75 5.68 0.54
C CYS A 174 8.37 4.75 -0.51
N GLU A 175 9.44 4.04 -0.18
CA GLU A 175 10.09 3.05 -1.03
C GLU A 175 9.19 1.85 -1.30
N ASP A 176 8.49 1.33 -0.30
CA ASP A 176 7.62 0.17 -0.42
C ASP A 176 6.48 0.45 -1.40
N LEU A 177 5.85 1.62 -1.26
CA LEU A 177 4.80 2.07 -2.19
C LEU A 177 5.36 2.29 -3.60
N ALA A 178 6.57 2.84 -3.73
CA ALA A 178 7.21 3.06 -5.02
C ALA A 178 7.55 1.73 -5.73
N ILE A 179 8.09 0.76 -5.00
CA ILE A 179 8.41 -0.58 -5.50
C ILE A 179 7.13 -1.31 -5.93
N ALA A 180 6.05 -1.23 -5.14
CA ALA A 180 4.75 -1.80 -5.51
C ALA A 180 4.20 -1.19 -6.81
N LYS A 181 4.24 0.13 -6.96
CA LYS A 181 3.79 0.82 -8.19
C LYS A 181 4.65 0.46 -9.40
N TYR A 182 5.96 0.42 -9.23
CA TYR A 182 6.90 -0.01 -10.25
C TYR A 182 6.58 -1.43 -10.73
N ALA A 183 6.39 -2.38 -9.80
CA ALA A 183 6.07 -3.76 -10.12
C ALA A 183 4.73 -3.88 -10.88
N ALA A 184 3.68 -3.18 -10.43
CA ALA A 184 2.38 -3.18 -11.11
C ALA A 184 2.49 -2.63 -12.54
N LEU A 185 3.23 -1.54 -12.75
CA LEU A 185 3.45 -0.97 -14.09
C LEU A 185 4.27 -1.92 -14.99
N ARG A 186 5.20 -2.69 -14.42
CA ARG A 186 5.92 -3.74 -15.16
C ARG A 186 5.01 -4.88 -15.59
N GLU A 187 4.10 -5.31 -14.74
CA GLU A 187 3.06 -6.30 -15.09
C GLU A 187 2.14 -5.79 -16.23
N LEU A 188 1.95 -4.47 -16.31
CA LEU A 188 1.18 -3.77 -17.35
C LEU A 188 1.98 -3.44 -18.62
N GLY A 189 3.26 -3.84 -18.70
CA GLY A 189 4.09 -3.71 -19.90
C GLY A 189 4.89 -2.42 -20.05
N TYR A 190 4.99 -1.55 -19.03
CA TYR A 190 5.70 -0.26 -19.13
C TYR A 190 7.23 -0.37 -19.21
N ALA A 191 7.81 -1.56 -19.04
CA ALA A 191 9.26 -1.78 -19.04
C ALA A 191 9.85 -2.29 -20.37
N GLY A 192 9.12 -2.20 -21.49
CA GLY A 192 9.63 -2.63 -22.80
C GLY A 192 9.87 -4.14 -22.95
N SER A 193 9.54 -4.96 -21.94
CA SER A 193 9.67 -6.42 -22.01
C SER A 193 8.37 -7.08 -22.49
N ALA A 194 8.35 -7.45 -23.78
CA ALA A 194 7.69 -8.60 -24.42
C ALA A 194 6.21 -8.97 -24.12
N ARG A 195 5.45 -8.26 -23.30
CA ARG A 195 3.99 -8.37 -23.30
C ARG A 195 3.46 -7.23 -24.13
N PRO A 196 2.89 -7.48 -25.33
CA PRO A 196 2.15 -6.45 -26.04
C PRO A 196 1.16 -5.85 -25.07
N VAL A 197 1.24 -4.53 -24.86
CA VAL A 197 0.13 -3.82 -24.22
C VAL A 197 -1.08 -4.20 -25.07
N LYS A 198 -2.03 -4.95 -24.51
CA LYS A 198 -3.33 -5.12 -25.15
C LYS A 198 -3.96 -3.73 -25.17
N THR A 199 -3.71 -2.98 -26.22
CA THR A 199 -4.57 -1.87 -26.59
C THR A 199 -5.89 -2.55 -26.94
N ARG A 200 -6.91 -2.34 -26.10
CA ARG A 200 -8.27 -2.69 -26.50
C ARG A 200 -8.52 -1.82 -27.73
N SER A 201 -8.55 -2.42 -28.93
CA SER A 201 -8.98 -1.70 -30.13
C SER A 201 -10.33 -1.06 -29.81
N PRO A 202 -10.59 0.20 -30.24
CA PRO A 202 -11.92 0.78 -30.09
C PRO A 202 -12.90 -0.16 -30.78
N SER A 203 -13.96 -0.58 -30.06
CA SER A 203 -15.10 -1.22 -30.69
C SER A 203 -15.59 -0.26 -31.78
N ARG A 204 -15.44 -0.69 -33.04
CA ARG A 204 -16.11 0.00 -34.15
C ARG A 204 -17.60 -0.29 -33.98
N GLU A 205 -18.36 0.74 -33.68
CA GLU A 205 -19.80 0.83 -33.97
C GLU A 205 -19.99 1.16 -35.45
#